data_AF-X8JVM9-F1
#
_entry.id   AF-X8JVM9-F1
#
_cell.length_a   1.000
_cell.length_b   1.000
_cell.length_c   1.000
_cell.angle_alpha   90.00
_cell.angle_beta   90.00
_cell.angle_gamma   90.00
#
_symmetry.space_group_name_H-M   'P 1'
#
loop_
_entity.id
_entity.type
_entity.pdbx_description
1 polymer ?
#
loop_
_entity_poly.entity_id
_entity_poly.type
_entity_poly.pdbx_seq_one_letter_code
_entity_poly.pdbx_strand_id
1 'polypeptide(L)'
;MAPPETPLNLLPYQKTILSECLDPSSSDLIVIARGLGLRKLVCSLLRIYDNSKSLVLLINCDPDEDTAIGEQLGIMGARYPGLRVVDYEMGSKARNELYNRGGLVSVTSRILVVDMLKKDIPTENITGIVVMHAEKCSQLSLEAFIMRLYRDSNMEGFIKAFSDQPEQFTYGMSPLKTIMKELHLRKVHLYPRFHEEVNSSLQRRRADVIEIFPSMTPAMEEIHISLVQCMTATLQEIKRTNSALDLDDVNVESAYFRHFDAIVRRALAPVWHRVRPATKQLVNDLGTLRSLLVSLLSYDCVALHAYLETIVASNSEANAGGRDKAGESEPMAKTDAATYF
;
A
#
# COMPACT_ATOMS: atom_id res chain seq x y z
N MET A 1 -20.25 -12.49 -38.24
CA MET A 1 -19.31 -13.31 -37.46
C MET A 1 -18.27 -12.36 -36.91
N ALA A 2 -18.46 -11.89 -35.67
CA ALA A 2 -17.55 -10.95 -35.04
C ALA A 2 -16.18 -11.62 -34.85
N PRO A 3 -15.06 -10.89 -34.99
CA PRO A 3 -13.74 -11.46 -34.75
C PRO A 3 -13.64 -11.93 -33.29
N PRO A 4 -12.83 -12.97 -33.00
CA PRO A 4 -12.65 -13.47 -31.65
C PRO A 4 -12.12 -12.33 -30.77
N GLU A 5 -12.80 -12.14 -29.64
CA GLU A 5 -12.52 -11.16 -28.60
C GLU A 5 -11.01 -11.09 -28.32
N THR A 6 -10.44 -9.90 -28.48
CA THR A 6 -9.00 -9.68 -28.34
C THR A 6 -8.54 -10.13 -26.96
N PRO A 7 -7.66 -11.16 -26.84
CA PRO A 7 -6.94 -11.37 -25.59
C PRO A 7 -6.18 -10.07 -25.33
N LEU A 8 -6.20 -9.59 -24.08
CA LEU A 8 -5.44 -8.41 -23.68
C LEU A 8 -4.06 -8.49 -24.35
N ASN A 9 -3.66 -7.44 -25.07
CA ASN A 9 -2.38 -7.42 -25.77
C ASN A 9 -1.26 -7.35 -24.71
N LEU A 10 -0.94 -8.51 -24.13
CA LEU A 10 0.04 -8.66 -23.09
C LEU A 10 1.41 -8.43 -23.69
N LEU A 11 2.19 -7.60 -23.00
CA LEU A 11 3.57 -7.36 -23.37
C LEU A 11 4.38 -8.65 -23.16
N PRO A 12 5.49 -8.84 -23.88
CA PRO A 12 6.30 -10.06 -23.79
C PRO A 12 6.66 -10.43 -22.34
N TYR A 13 7.11 -9.47 -21.52
CA TYR A 13 7.41 -9.74 -20.10
C TYR A 13 6.18 -10.22 -19.32
N GLN A 14 4.98 -9.70 -19.60
CA GLN A 14 3.75 -10.13 -18.91
C GLN A 14 3.41 -11.58 -19.25
N LYS A 15 3.71 -12.02 -20.48
CA LYS A 15 3.55 -13.42 -20.89
C LYS A 15 4.55 -14.33 -20.17
N THR A 16 5.81 -13.91 -20.03
CA THR A 16 6.80 -14.67 -19.25
C THR A 16 6.34 -14.81 -17.79
N ILE A 17 5.97 -13.70 -17.14
CA ILE A 17 5.47 -13.72 -15.76
C ILE A 17 4.30 -14.71 -15.61
N LEU A 18 3.31 -14.64 -16.50
CA LEU A 18 2.17 -15.55 -16.45
C LEU A 18 2.58 -17.01 -16.63
N SER A 19 3.49 -17.31 -17.55
CA SER A 19 3.95 -18.67 -17.79
C SER A 19 4.65 -19.27 -16.57
N GLU A 20 5.39 -18.45 -15.82
CA GLU A 20 6.06 -18.87 -14.59
C GLU A 20 5.08 -19.07 -13.43
N CYS A 21 4.01 -18.27 -13.39
CA CYS A 21 3.02 -18.29 -12.31
C CYS A 21 1.87 -19.28 -12.54
N LEU A 22 1.76 -19.86 -13.74
CA LEU A 22 0.63 -20.71 -14.11
C LEU A 22 0.67 -22.09 -13.44
N ASP A 23 1.85 -22.55 -12.99
CA ASP A 23 2.01 -23.87 -12.38
C ASP A 23 1.09 -24.00 -11.14
N PRO A 24 0.06 -24.89 -11.17
CA PRO A 24 -0.85 -25.07 -10.05
C PRO A 24 -0.19 -25.74 -8.85
N SER A 25 0.98 -26.36 -9.01
CA SER A 25 1.71 -27.01 -7.91
C SER A 25 2.56 -26.03 -7.10
N SER A 26 2.82 -24.84 -7.65
CA SER A 26 3.66 -23.83 -7.00
C SER A 26 2.84 -22.79 -6.23
N SER A 27 3.39 -22.31 -5.13
CA SER A 27 2.82 -21.18 -4.37
C SER A 27 3.82 -20.04 -4.40
N ASP A 28 3.45 -18.96 -5.08
CA ASP A 28 4.39 -17.97 -5.57
C ASP A 28 4.00 -16.56 -5.11
N LEU A 29 5.01 -15.76 -4.77
CA LEU A 29 4.91 -14.32 -4.58
C LEU A 29 5.41 -13.61 -5.83
N ILE A 30 4.59 -12.77 -6.42
CA ILE A 30 4.95 -11.96 -7.58
C ILE A 30 5.03 -10.50 -7.15
N VAL A 31 6.23 -9.95 -7.19
CA VAL A 31 6.48 -8.51 -6.93
C VAL A 31 6.92 -7.86 -8.23
N ILE A 32 6.09 -6.96 -8.74
CA ILE A 32 6.41 -6.17 -9.93
C ILE A 32 6.66 -4.72 -9.55
N ALA A 33 7.45 -4.00 -10.35
CA ALA A 33 7.57 -2.56 -10.15
C ALA A 33 6.24 -1.86 -10.43
N ARG A 34 5.96 -0.80 -9.66
CA ARG A 34 4.76 0.02 -9.79
C ARG A 34 4.55 0.49 -11.23
N GLY A 35 3.31 0.35 -11.72
CA GLY A 35 2.92 0.79 -13.06
C GLY A 35 3.23 -0.20 -14.20
N LEU A 36 3.77 -1.40 -13.92
CA LEU A 36 3.91 -2.48 -14.91
C LEU A 36 2.60 -3.24 -15.20
N GLY A 37 1.47 -2.78 -14.65
CA GLY A 37 0.14 -3.28 -14.97
C GLY A 37 -0.24 -4.56 -14.23
N LEU A 38 -0.12 -4.57 -12.89
CA LEU A 38 -0.47 -5.71 -12.03
C LEU A 38 -1.88 -6.24 -12.32
N ARG A 39 -2.87 -5.34 -12.41
CA ARG A 39 -4.26 -5.68 -12.71
C ARG A 39 -4.41 -6.50 -13.99
N LYS A 40 -3.64 -6.18 -15.04
CA LYS A 40 -3.66 -6.94 -16.31
C LYS A 40 -3.15 -8.36 -16.13
N LEU A 41 -2.09 -8.52 -15.35
CA LEU A 41 -1.52 -9.82 -15.03
C LEU A 41 -2.52 -10.68 -14.25
N VAL A 42 -3.09 -10.13 -13.18
CA VAL A 42 -4.06 -10.83 -12.32
C VAL A 42 -5.32 -11.22 -13.09
N CYS A 43 -5.91 -10.30 -13.88
CA CYS A 43 -7.07 -10.63 -14.71
C CYS A 43 -6.75 -11.74 -15.72
N SER A 44 -5.54 -11.76 -16.28
CA SER A 44 -5.12 -12.80 -17.23
C SER A 44 -4.96 -14.16 -16.55
N LEU A 45 -4.41 -14.18 -15.34
CA LEU A 45 -4.32 -15.40 -14.53
C LEU A 45 -5.72 -15.92 -14.16
N LEU A 46 -6.59 -15.05 -13.63
CA LEU A 46 -7.95 -15.40 -13.24
C LEU A 46 -8.75 -15.93 -14.44
N ARG A 47 -8.57 -15.34 -15.62
CA ARG A 47 -9.21 -15.80 -16.85
C ARG A 47 -8.79 -17.22 -17.25
N ILE A 48 -7.54 -17.62 -16.99
CA ILE A 48 -7.07 -18.98 -17.30
C ILE A 48 -7.70 -20.00 -16.35
N TYR A 49 -7.91 -19.63 -15.08
CA TYR A 49 -8.56 -20.48 -14.08
C TYR A 49 -10.09 -20.35 -14.04
N ASP A 50 -10.69 -19.59 -14.97
CA ASP A 50 -12.13 -19.44 -15.12
C ASP A 50 -12.76 -20.74 -15.67
N ASN A 51 -13.07 -21.67 -14.76
CA ASN A 51 -13.73 -22.93 -15.08
C ASN A 51 -14.78 -23.24 -14.00
N SER A 52 -15.93 -23.82 -14.39
CA SER A 52 -16.99 -24.19 -13.44
C SER A 52 -16.59 -25.31 -12.47
N LYS A 53 -15.53 -26.05 -12.75
CA LYS A 53 -15.02 -27.12 -11.88
C LYS A 53 -13.95 -26.65 -10.90
N SER A 54 -13.41 -25.44 -11.06
CA SER A 54 -12.40 -24.87 -10.18
C SER A 54 -13.01 -23.76 -9.34
N LEU A 55 -12.69 -23.70 -8.06
CA LEU A 55 -13.05 -22.57 -7.20
C LEU A 55 -11.78 -21.76 -6.92
N VAL A 56 -11.71 -20.54 -7.45
CA VAL A 56 -10.59 -19.63 -7.19
C VAL A 56 -11.11 -18.41 -6.44
N LEU A 57 -10.48 -18.18 -5.29
CA LEU A 57 -10.84 -17.06 -4.41
C LEU A 57 -9.86 -15.91 -4.64
N LEU A 58 -10.40 -14.72 -4.83
CA LEU A 58 -9.66 -13.46 -4.82
C LEU A 58 -9.90 -12.78 -3.47
N ILE A 59 -8.82 -12.44 -2.77
CA ILE A 59 -8.88 -11.80 -1.44
C ILE A 59 -7.99 -10.57 -1.36
N ASN A 60 -8.29 -9.72 -0.37
CA ASN A 60 -7.55 -8.50 -0.05
C ASN A 60 -7.54 -7.45 -1.19
N CYS A 61 -8.64 -7.39 -1.97
CA CYS A 61 -8.92 -6.32 -2.92
C CYS A 61 -9.71 -5.19 -2.24
N ASP A 62 -9.49 -3.97 -2.70
CA ASP A 62 -10.40 -2.86 -2.39
C ASP A 62 -11.67 -2.94 -3.28
N PRO A 63 -12.83 -2.40 -2.86
CA PRO A 63 -14.09 -2.51 -3.63
C PRO A 63 -14.01 -1.92 -5.05
N ASP A 64 -13.23 -0.86 -5.21
CA ASP A 64 -12.97 -0.24 -6.53
C ASP A 64 -12.13 -1.17 -7.42
N GLU A 65 -11.21 -1.93 -6.82
CA GLU A 65 -10.40 -2.92 -7.54
C GLU A 65 -11.22 -4.13 -7.96
N ASP A 66 -12.11 -4.63 -7.09
CA ASP A 66 -13.03 -5.71 -7.43
C ASP A 66 -13.89 -5.35 -8.65
N THR A 67 -14.41 -4.12 -8.67
CA THR A 67 -15.19 -3.60 -9.80
C THR A 67 -14.32 -3.53 -11.06
N ALA A 68 -13.13 -2.95 -10.97
CA ALA A 68 -12.22 -2.82 -12.11
C ALA A 68 -11.73 -4.18 -12.65
N ILE A 69 -11.49 -5.16 -11.78
CA ILE A 69 -11.12 -6.53 -12.16
C ILE A 69 -12.32 -7.22 -12.81
N GLY A 70 -13.52 -7.08 -12.24
CA GLY A 70 -14.75 -7.63 -12.80
C GLY A 70 -15.05 -7.10 -14.21
N GLU A 71 -14.98 -5.79 -14.42
CA GLU A 71 -15.12 -5.16 -15.73
C GLU A 71 -14.08 -5.66 -16.73
N GLN A 72 -12.82 -5.71 -16.30
CA GLN A 72 -11.73 -6.15 -17.16
C GLN A 72 -11.87 -7.63 -17.54
N LEU A 73 -12.30 -8.49 -16.61
CA LEU A 73 -12.64 -9.89 -16.89
C LEU A 73 -13.82 -10.01 -17.85
N GLY A 74 -14.84 -9.17 -17.71
CA GLY A 74 -15.97 -9.09 -18.65
C GLY A 74 -15.52 -8.77 -20.07
N ILE A 75 -14.61 -7.81 -20.23
CA ILE A 75 -13.99 -7.46 -21.53
C ILE A 75 -13.15 -8.63 -22.09
N MET A 76 -12.55 -9.44 -21.22
CA MET A 76 -11.78 -10.65 -21.60
C MET A 76 -12.66 -11.86 -21.96
N GLY A 77 -13.98 -11.67 -21.98
CA GLY A 77 -14.95 -12.72 -22.28
C GLY A 77 -15.15 -13.72 -21.14
N ALA A 78 -14.80 -13.35 -19.89
CA ALA A 78 -15.00 -14.21 -18.71
C ALA A 78 -16.42 -14.79 -18.72
N ARG A 79 -16.53 -16.09 -18.39
CA ARG A 79 -17.81 -16.79 -18.46
C ARG A 79 -18.80 -16.10 -17.54
N TYR A 80 -19.96 -15.68 -18.03
CA TYR A 80 -20.98 -15.08 -17.18
C TYR A 80 -21.37 -16.04 -16.03
N PRO A 81 -21.37 -15.59 -14.76
CA PRO A 81 -21.36 -14.20 -14.27
C PRO A 81 -19.97 -13.55 -14.04
N GLY A 82 -18.88 -14.15 -14.48
CA GLY A 82 -17.53 -13.61 -14.36
C GLY A 82 -17.03 -13.69 -12.92
N LEU A 83 -16.39 -12.60 -12.46
CA LEU A 83 -16.03 -12.45 -11.05
C LEU A 83 -17.29 -12.14 -10.24
N ARG A 84 -17.65 -13.02 -9.30
CA ARG A 84 -18.74 -12.77 -8.37
C ARG A 84 -18.18 -12.19 -7.08
N VAL A 85 -18.65 -11.02 -6.70
CA VAL A 85 -18.26 -10.35 -5.46
C VAL A 85 -19.23 -10.76 -4.34
N VAL A 86 -18.68 -11.19 -3.22
CA VAL A 86 -19.43 -11.57 -2.02
C VAL A 86 -19.45 -10.40 -1.05
N ASP A 87 -20.63 -9.82 -0.88
CA ASP A 87 -20.86 -8.71 0.05
C ASP A 87 -21.48 -9.16 1.38
N TYR A 88 -21.46 -8.30 2.39
CA TYR A 88 -21.98 -8.57 3.74
C TYR A 88 -23.50 -8.80 3.76
N GLU A 89 -24.23 -8.27 2.77
CA GLU A 89 -25.68 -8.41 2.62
C GLU A 89 -26.10 -9.79 2.13
N MET A 90 -25.18 -10.55 1.52
CA MET A 90 -25.49 -11.85 0.94
C MET A 90 -25.66 -12.90 2.04
N GLY A 91 -26.82 -13.55 2.14
CA GLY A 91 -27.07 -14.57 3.17
C GLY A 91 -26.18 -15.81 3.04
N SER A 92 -25.87 -16.48 4.17
CA SER A 92 -24.97 -17.65 4.22
C SER A 92 -25.38 -18.78 3.25
N LYS A 93 -26.68 -19.05 3.09
CA LYS A 93 -27.18 -20.05 2.12
C LYS A 93 -26.83 -19.70 0.66
N ALA A 94 -26.99 -18.43 0.28
CA ALA A 94 -26.67 -17.96 -1.07
C ALA A 94 -25.16 -18.00 -1.32
N ARG A 95 -24.34 -17.67 -0.32
CA ARG A 95 -22.87 -17.80 -0.40
C ARG A 95 -22.43 -19.25 -0.58
N ASN A 96 -23.01 -20.17 0.19
CA ASN A 96 -22.72 -21.60 0.08
C ASN A 96 -23.06 -22.13 -1.33
N GLU A 97 -24.21 -21.75 -1.88
CA GLU A 97 -24.57 -22.09 -3.26
C GLU A 97 -23.58 -21.49 -4.28
N LEU A 98 -23.13 -20.25 -4.06
CA LEU A 98 -22.16 -19.58 -4.92
C LEU A 98 -20.81 -20.31 -4.91
N TYR A 99 -20.30 -20.73 -3.75
CA TYR A 99 -19.05 -21.48 -3.65
C TYR A 99 -19.17 -22.86 -4.32
N ASN A 100 -20.29 -23.57 -4.13
CA ASN A 100 -20.53 -24.88 -4.74
C ASN A 100 -20.68 -24.84 -6.26
N ARG A 101 -21.17 -23.71 -6.82
CA ARG A 101 -21.23 -23.51 -8.27
C ARG A 101 -19.83 -23.42 -8.91
N GLY A 102 -18.78 -23.18 -8.12
CA GLY A 102 -17.42 -23.00 -8.61
C GLY A 102 -17.26 -21.75 -9.48
N GLY A 103 -16.05 -21.50 -9.96
CA GLY A 103 -15.62 -20.34 -10.75
C GLY A 103 -14.82 -19.31 -9.92
N LEU A 104 -14.80 -18.07 -10.40
CA LEU A 104 -14.11 -16.95 -9.74
C LEU A 104 -15.02 -16.29 -8.71
N VAL A 105 -14.48 -16.05 -7.50
CA VAL A 105 -15.20 -15.40 -6.40
C VAL A 105 -14.27 -14.41 -5.72
N SER A 106 -14.67 -13.14 -5.63
CA SER A 106 -14.02 -12.17 -4.75
C SER A 106 -14.74 -12.12 -3.41
N VAL A 107 -13.98 -12.20 -2.32
CA VAL A 107 -14.53 -12.23 -0.97
C VAL A 107 -13.64 -11.46 -0.01
N THR A 108 -14.24 -10.69 0.87
CA THR A 108 -13.50 -9.98 1.91
C THR A 108 -12.95 -10.96 2.94
N SER A 109 -11.75 -10.67 3.47
CA SER A 109 -11.06 -11.56 4.40
C SER A 109 -11.90 -11.89 5.64
N ARG A 110 -12.71 -10.93 6.13
CA ARG A 110 -13.58 -11.13 7.28
C ARG A 110 -14.71 -12.13 7.02
N ILE A 111 -15.35 -12.06 5.85
CA ILE A 111 -16.42 -13.00 5.46
C ILE A 111 -15.83 -14.39 5.28
N LEU A 112 -14.70 -14.49 4.58
CA LEU A 112 -14.06 -15.77 4.29
C LEU A 112 -13.65 -16.52 5.58
N VAL A 113 -13.10 -15.82 6.57
CA VAL A 113 -12.77 -16.43 7.86
C VAL A 113 -13.99 -17.05 8.53
N VAL A 114 -15.11 -16.32 8.57
CA VAL A 114 -16.34 -16.82 9.20
C VAL A 114 -16.90 -18.02 8.44
N ASP A 115 -16.89 -17.96 7.11
CA ASP A 115 -17.40 -19.04 6.25
C ASP A 115 -16.52 -20.31 6.37
N MET A 116 -15.19 -20.17 6.45
CA MET A 116 -14.28 -21.30 6.68
C MET A 116 -14.47 -21.92 8.07
N LEU A 117 -14.61 -21.12 9.12
CA LEU A 117 -14.82 -21.61 10.49
C LEU A 117 -16.16 -22.32 10.67
N LYS A 118 -17.21 -21.83 10.01
CA LYS A 118 -18.54 -22.47 10.00
C LYS A 118 -18.62 -23.69 9.08
N LYS A 119 -17.60 -23.91 8.25
CA LYS A 119 -17.61 -24.90 7.16
C LYS A 119 -18.73 -24.67 6.14
N ASP A 120 -19.09 -23.39 5.92
CA ASP A 120 -20.03 -22.98 4.86
C ASP A 120 -19.37 -23.08 3.48
N ILE A 121 -18.04 -23.00 3.42
CA ILE A 121 -17.23 -23.24 2.22
C ILE A 121 -16.46 -24.56 2.36
N PRO A 122 -16.56 -25.50 1.41
CA PRO A 122 -15.73 -26.70 1.40
C PRO A 122 -14.29 -26.33 1.05
N THR A 123 -13.44 -26.16 2.06
CA THR A 123 -12.04 -25.71 1.91
C THR A 123 -11.18 -26.67 1.09
N GLU A 124 -11.50 -27.96 1.12
CA GLU A 124 -10.91 -29.02 0.29
C GLU A 124 -11.17 -28.84 -1.22
N ASN A 125 -12.27 -28.19 -1.61
CA ASN A 125 -12.64 -27.99 -3.01
C ASN A 125 -12.08 -26.69 -3.61
N ILE A 126 -11.42 -25.86 -2.80
CA ILE A 126 -10.78 -24.64 -3.27
C ILE A 126 -9.58 -25.03 -4.14
N THR A 127 -9.59 -24.63 -5.40
CA THR A 127 -8.48 -24.92 -6.34
C THR A 127 -7.29 -24.02 -6.07
N GLY A 128 -7.54 -22.77 -5.69
CA GLY A 128 -6.47 -21.86 -5.32
C GLY A 128 -6.97 -20.52 -4.78
N ILE A 129 -6.05 -19.79 -4.13
CA ILE A 129 -6.30 -18.46 -3.58
C ILE A 129 -5.33 -17.47 -4.23
N VAL A 130 -5.88 -16.37 -4.72
CA VAL A 130 -5.15 -15.22 -5.23
C VAL A 130 -5.24 -14.11 -4.19
N VAL A 131 -4.08 -13.66 -3.70
CA VAL A 131 -3.97 -12.63 -2.67
C VAL A 131 -3.45 -11.34 -3.31
N MET A 132 -4.26 -10.28 -3.28
CA MET A 132 -3.83 -8.93 -3.65
C MET A 132 -3.13 -8.25 -2.47
N HIS A 133 -2.36 -7.20 -2.75
CA HIS A 133 -1.69 -6.38 -1.74
C HIS A 133 -0.89 -7.19 -0.71
N ALA A 134 -0.06 -8.13 -1.18
CA ALA A 134 0.71 -9.02 -0.32
C ALA A 134 1.63 -8.27 0.67
N GLU A 135 2.01 -7.02 0.37
CA GLU A 135 2.79 -6.14 1.22
C GLU A 135 2.07 -5.74 2.52
N LYS A 136 0.73 -5.75 2.54
CA LYS A 136 -0.07 -5.42 3.74
C LYS A 136 -0.21 -6.61 4.69
N CYS A 137 0.12 -7.83 4.23
CA CYS A 137 -0.02 -9.04 5.02
C CYS A 137 1.02 -9.08 6.15
N SER A 138 0.55 -9.41 7.35
CA SER A 138 1.39 -9.57 8.54
C SER A 138 0.96 -10.80 9.33
N GLN A 139 1.73 -11.20 10.36
CA GLN A 139 1.40 -12.37 11.18
C GLN A 139 0.02 -12.28 11.86
N LEU A 140 -0.44 -11.05 12.14
CA LEU A 140 -1.72 -10.74 12.78
C LEU A 140 -2.84 -10.43 11.77
N SER A 141 -2.52 -10.47 10.47
CA SER A 141 -3.50 -10.21 9.41
C SER A 141 -4.50 -11.35 9.28
N LEU A 142 -5.70 -11.04 8.80
CA LEU A 142 -6.74 -12.04 8.58
C LEU A 142 -6.34 -12.98 7.43
N GLU A 143 -5.58 -12.47 6.47
CA GLU A 143 -5.04 -13.20 5.32
C GLU A 143 -4.11 -14.32 5.78
N ALA A 144 -3.20 -14.03 6.73
CA ALA A 144 -2.35 -15.05 7.33
C ALA A 144 -3.18 -16.13 8.06
N PHE A 145 -4.27 -15.75 8.72
CA PHE A 145 -5.17 -16.71 9.37
C PHE A 145 -5.93 -17.58 8.35
N ILE A 146 -6.44 -16.98 7.27
CA ILE A 146 -7.06 -17.72 6.14
C ILE A 146 -6.09 -18.73 5.56
N MET A 147 -4.81 -18.34 5.34
CA MET A 147 -3.82 -19.25 4.78
C MET A 147 -3.54 -20.45 5.68
N ARG A 148 -3.53 -20.27 7.01
CA ARG A 148 -3.40 -21.39 7.96
C ARG A 148 -4.59 -22.34 7.87
N LEU A 149 -5.83 -21.81 7.94
CA LEU A 149 -7.05 -22.62 7.81
C LEU A 149 -7.11 -23.38 6.47
N TYR A 150 -6.69 -22.71 5.39
CA TYR A 150 -6.64 -23.29 4.07
C TYR A 150 -5.65 -24.45 4.00
N ARG A 151 -4.41 -24.28 4.50
CA ARG A 151 -3.39 -25.33 4.51
C ARG A 151 -3.68 -26.48 5.48
N ASP A 152 -4.44 -26.25 6.55
CA ASP A 152 -4.88 -27.32 7.44
C ASP A 152 -5.82 -28.32 6.76
N SER A 153 -6.62 -27.86 5.78
CA SER A 153 -7.60 -28.70 5.07
C SER A 153 -7.17 -29.08 3.65
N ASN A 154 -6.37 -28.24 3.00
CA ASN A 154 -6.05 -28.35 1.57
C ASN A 154 -4.55 -28.13 1.31
N MET A 155 -3.88 -29.23 0.97
CA MET A 155 -2.44 -29.25 0.68
C MET A 155 -2.13 -29.11 -0.83
N GLU A 156 -3.11 -29.35 -1.70
CA GLU A 156 -2.90 -29.42 -3.15
C GLU A 156 -3.14 -28.07 -3.84
N GLY A 157 -4.07 -27.27 -3.35
CA GLY A 157 -4.42 -26.02 -4.01
C GLY A 157 -3.32 -24.96 -3.94
N PHE A 158 -3.27 -24.11 -4.96
CA PHE A 158 -2.23 -23.10 -5.11
C PHE A 158 -2.50 -21.83 -4.29
N ILE A 159 -1.44 -21.07 -4.03
CA ILE A 159 -1.53 -19.71 -3.48
C ILE A 159 -0.68 -18.80 -4.35
N LYS A 160 -1.27 -17.78 -4.97
CA LYS A 160 -0.54 -16.76 -5.75
C LYS A 160 -0.75 -15.40 -5.10
N ALA A 161 0.33 -14.80 -4.62
CA ALA A 161 0.28 -13.50 -3.99
C ALA A 161 0.91 -12.44 -4.90
N PHE A 162 0.30 -11.26 -4.94
CA PHE A 162 0.67 -10.18 -5.85
C PHE A 162 0.95 -8.89 -5.10
N SER A 163 1.98 -8.16 -5.54
CA SER A 163 2.30 -6.81 -5.04
C SER A 163 2.94 -5.95 -6.13
N ASP A 164 2.61 -4.66 -6.14
CA ASP A 164 3.27 -3.64 -6.96
C ASP A 164 4.01 -2.57 -6.12
N GLN A 165 4.19 -2.84 -4.81
CA GLN A 165 4.85 -1.96 -3.84
C GLN A 165 6.13 -2.64 -3.27
N PRO A 166 7.19 -2.79 -4.07
CA PRO A 166 8.43 -3.44 -3.63
C PRO A 166 9.09 -2.73 -2.44
N GLU A 167 8.88 -1.42 -2.28
CA GLU A 167 9.46 -0.61 -1.21
C GLU A 167 8.99 -1.08 0.18
N GLN A 168 7.78 -1.64 0.30
CA GLN A 168 7.28 -2.12 1.59
C GLN A 168 8.03 -3.38 2.07
N PHE A 169 8.70 -4.10 1.17
CA PHE A 169 9.51 -5.28 1.50
C PHE A 169 10.94 -4.95 1.90
N THR A 170 11.34 -3.67 1.91
CA THR A 170 12.70 -3.27 2.33
C THR A 170 12.79 -2.87 3.79
N TYR A 171 11.65 -2.57 4.44
CA TYR A 171 11.63 -2.02 5.79
C TYR A 171 11.42 -3.09 6.87
N GLY A 172 12.31 -3.12 7.86
CA GLY A 172 12.22 -3.96 9.05
C GLY A 172 13.03 -5.26 8.98
N MET A 173 12.89 -6.12 10.00
CA MET A 173 13.62 -7.38 10.09
C MET A 173 13.05 -8.43 9.12
N SER A 174 13.66 -8.57 7.94
CA SER A 174 13.34 -9.60 6.94
C SER A 174 11.84 -9.71 6.58
N PRO A 175 11.16 -8.62 6.19
CA PRO A 175 9.72 -8.62 5.92
C PRO A 175 9.31 -9.61 4.82
N LEU A 176 10.12 -9.75 3.75
CA LEU A 176 9.86 -10.71 2.68
C LEU A 176 9.76 -12.15 3.19
N LYS A 177 10.71 -12.58 4.03
CA LYS A 177 10.72 -13.92 4.64
C LYS A 177 9.48 -14.14 5.51
N THR A 178 9.10 -13.13 6.28
CA THR A 178 7.91 -13.18 7.13
C THR A 178 6.65 -13.35 6.28
N ILE A 179 6.45 -12.53 5.26
CA ILE A 179 5.29 -12.61 4.37
C ILE A 179 5.23 -13.96 3.65
N MET A 180 6.35 -14.45 3.12
CA MET A 180 6.41 -15.77 2.49
C MET A 180 6.01 -16.88 3.45
N LYS A 181 6.48 -16.82 4.71
CA LYS A 181 6.15 -17.81 5.73
C LYS A 181 4.66 -17.76 6.09
N GLU A 182 4.13 -16.57 6.35
CA GLU A 182 2.72 -16.41 6.75
C GLU A 182 1.74 -16.78 5.64
N LEU A 183 2.08 -16.46 4.39
CA LEU A 183 1.26 -16.83 3.22
C LEU A 183 1.57 -18.23 2.66
N HIS A 184 2.48 -18.98 3.29
CA HIS A 184 2.88 -20.34 2.87
C HIS A 184 3.39 -20.39 1.40
N LEU A 185 4.14 -19.36 1.00
CA LEU A 185 4.72 -19.22 -0.34
C LEU A 185 6.12 -19.84 -0.37
N ARG A 186 6.46 -20.51 -1.48
CA ARG A 186 7.73 -21.21 -1.66
C ARG A 186 8.69 -20.48 -2.60
N LYS A 187 8.16 -19.74 -3.57
CA LYS A 187 8.95 -19.06 -4.60
C LYS A 187 8.60 -17.56 -4.65
N VAL A 188 9.58 -16.74 -4.99
CA VAL A 188 9.39 -15.31 -5.23
C VAL A 188 9.89 -14.97 -6.62
N HIS A 189 9.10 -14.19 -7.35
CA HIS A 189 9.45 -13.63 -8.63
C HIS A 189 9.52 -12.11 -8.53
N LEU A 190 10.65 -11.53 -8.88
CA LEU A 190 10.90 -10.09 -8.79
C LEU A 190 11.09 -9.51 -10.19
N TYR A 191 10.21 -8.57 -10.57
CA TYR A 191 10.26 -7.90 -11.87
C TYR A 191 10.43 -6.38 -11.70
N PRO A 192 11.65 -5.91 -11.41
CA PRO A 192 11.97 -4.49 -11.42
C PRO A 192 11.95 -3.92 -12.85
N ARG A 193 11.86 -2.58 -12.99
CA ARG A 193 11.84 -1.94 -14.32
C ARG A 193 13.11 -2.14 -15.15
N PHE A 194 14.24 -2.38 -14.50
CA PHE A 194 15.52 -2.66 -15.16
C PHE A 194 15.70 -4.13 -15.56
N HIS A 195 14.74 -5.01 -15.22
CA HIS A 195 14.77 -6.40 -15.65
C HIS A 195 14.81 -6.47 -17.18
N GLU A 196 15.66 -7.34 -17.73
CA GLU A 196 15.97 -7.39 -19.16
C GLU A 196 14.70 -7.51 -20.03
N GLU A 197 13.79 -8.42 -19.68
CA GLU A 197 12.52 -8.61 -20.40
C GLU A 197 11.56 -7.41 -20.30
N VAL A 198 11.52 -6.74 -19.15
CA VAL A 198 10.67 -5.57 -18.93
C VAL A 198 11.23 -4.41 -19.76
N ASN A 199 12.52 -4.17 -19.67
CA ASN A 199 13.22 -3.12 -20.39
C ASN A 199 13.08 -3.30 -21.91
N SER A 200 13.38 -4.50 -22.44
CA SER A 200 13.25 -4.81 -23.87
C SER A 200 11.81 -4.65 -24.40
N SER A 201 10.80 -4.93 -23.57
CA SER A 201 9.39 -4.73 -23.93
C SER A 201 8.99 -3.26 -23.96
N LEU A 202 9.42 -2.47 -22.98
CA LEU A 202 9.09 -1.04 -22.86
C LEU A 202 9.87 -0.16 -23.84
N GLN A 203 11.09 -0.57 -24.22
CA GLN A 203 11.93 0.15 -25.17
C GLN A 203 11.33 0.24 -26.58
N ARG A 204 10.40 -0.65 -26.95
CA ARG A 204 9.77 -0.67 -28.28
C ARG A 204 8.98 0.61 -28.59
N ARG A 205 8.45 1.27 -27.57
CA ARG A 205 7.71 2.53 -27.72
C ARG A 205 7.96 3.40 -26.50
N ARG A 206 8.89 4.34 -26.64
CA ARG A 206 9.15 5.38 -25.63
C ARG A 206 8.27 6.60 -25.94
N ALA A 207 7.76 7.24 -24.90
CA ALA A 207 7.12 8.54 -25.04
C ALA A 207 8.21 9.60 -25.20
N ASP A 208 8.01 10.58 -26.07
CA ASP A 208 8.87 11.75 -26.15
C ASP A 208 8.61 12.62 -24.92
N VAL A 209 9.65 12.82 -24.11
CA VAL A 209 9.60 13.61 -22.88
C VAL A 209 10.37 14.89 -23.10
N ILE A 210 9.72 16.03 -22.85
CA ILE A 210 10.36 17.36 -22.83
C ILE A 210 10.42 17.78 -21.36
N GLU A 211 11.62 17.87 -20.82
CA GLU A 211 11.83 18.31 -19.43
C GLU A 211 11.95 19.84 -19.39
N ILE A 212 11.09 20.47 -18.60
CA ILE A 212 11.12 21.92 -18.35
C ILE A 212 11.46 22.11 -16.88
N PHE A 213 12.46 22.95 -16.61
CA PHE A 213 12.97 23.20 -15.26
C PHE A 213 12.58 24.63 -14.81
N PRO A 214 11.34 24.85 -14.34
CA PRO A 214 10.97 26.13 -13.75
C PRO A 214 11.68 26.29 -12.40
N SER A 215 12.37 27.41 -12.21
CA SER A 215 12.99 27.76 -10.93
C SER A 215 11.96 28.35 -9.97
N MET A 216 12.16 28.12 -8.66
CA MET A 216 11.42 28.84 -7.63
C MET A 216 11.76 30.33 -7.68
N THR A 217 10.80 31.18 -7.29
CA THR A 217 11.09 32.60 -7.08
C THR A 217 11.97 32.78 -5.84
N PRO A 218 12.74 33.88 -5.71
CA PRO A 218 13.59 34.11 -4.54
C PRO A 218 12.82 34.04 -3.21
N ALA A 219 11.60 34.56 -3.15
CA ALA A 219 10.76 34.49 -1.96
C ALA A 219 10.31 33.05 -1.63
N MET A 220 9.98 32.24 -2.64
CA MET A 220 9.64 30.83 -2.43
C MET A 220 10.86 30.03 -1.93
N GLU A 221 12.05 30.32 -2.45
CA GLU A 221 13.29 29.70 -2.03
C GLU A 221 13.63 30.02 -0.56
N GLU A 222 13.47 31.28 -0.15
CA GLU A 222 13.67 31.70 1.25
C GLU A 222 12.70 30.99 2.21
N ILE A 223 11.41 30.90 1.85
CA ILE A 223 10.41 30.16 2.62
C ILE A 223 10.78 28.68 2.69
N HIS A 224 11.16 28.08 1.55
CA HIS A 224 11.55 26.67 1.48
C HIS A 224 12.76 26.37 2.38
N ILE A 225 13.82 27.18 2.31
CA ILE A 225 15.02 27.03 3.15
C ILE A 225 14.64 27.11 4.63
N SER A 226 13.82 28.10 5.00
CA SER A 226 13.37 28.29 6.38
C SER A 226 12.57 27.08 6.90
N LEU A 227 11.64 26.54 6.09
CA LEU A 227 10.88 25.35 6.44
C LEU A 227 11.78 24.12 6.62
N VAL A 228 12.75 23.93 5.74
CA VAL A 228 13.71 22.80 5.81
C VAL A 228 14.60 22.90 7.05
N GLN A 229 15.04 24.10 7.42
CA GLN A 229 15.78 24.33 8.66
C GLN A 229 14.93 23.99 9.89
N CYS A 230 13.66 24.43 9.93
CA CYS A 230 12.72 24.08 11.00
C CYS A 230 12.56 22.56 11.10
N MET A 231 12.34 21.86 9.98
CA MET A 231 12.22 20.40 9.94
C MET A 231 13.48 19.69 10.45
N THR A 232 14.66 20.15 10.01
CA THR A 232 15.95 19.60 10.41
C THR A 232 16.13 19.70 11.93
N ALA A 233 15.85 20.87 12.49
CA ALA A 233 15.99 21.10 13.91
C ALA A 233 14.92 20.35 14.74
N THR A 234 13.71 20.16 14.23
CA THR A 234 12.67 19.31 14.85
C THR A 234 13.08 17.84 14.83
N LEU A 235 13.64 17.37 13.73
CA LEU A 235 14.12 16.00 13.60
C LEU A 235 15.30 15.69 14.53
N GLN A 236 16.25 16.63 14.65
CA GLN A 236 17.36 16.50 15.60
C GLN A 236 16.86 16.38 17.05
N GLU A 237 15.84 17.15 17.42
CA GLU A 237 15.25 17.10 18.76
C GLU A 237 14.52 15.77 19.04
N ILE A 238 13.83 15.22 18.02
CA ILE A 238 13.23 13.88 18.10
C ILE A 238 14.31 12.81 18.31
N LYS A 239 15.42 12.88 17.56
CA LYS A 239 16.55 11.94 17.69
C LYS A 239 17.21 12.04 19.07
N ARG A 240 17.45 13.27 19.55
CA ARG A 240 18.06 13.52 20.86
C ARG A 240 17.24 12.95 22.01
N THR A 241 15.92 13.07 21.93
CA THR A 241 15.01 12.61 23.00
C THR A 241 14.81 11.08 22.97
N ASN A 242 15.06 10.43 21.83
CA ASN A 242 14.81 9.00 21.62
C ASN A 242 16.06 8.27 21.11
N SER A 243 17.20 8.49 21.76
CA SER A 243 18.49 7.89 21.38
C SER A 243 18.55 6.35 21.45
N ALA A 244 17.54 5.73 22.06
CA ALA A 244 17.39 4.26 22.10
C ALA A 244 16.76 3.68 20.82
N LEU A 245 16.19 4.53 19.95
CA LEU A 245 15.65 4.13 18.67
C LEU A 245 16.70 4.31 17.58
N ASP A 246 16.86 3.28 16.76
CA ASP A 246 17.62 3.38 15.51
C ASP A 246 16.82 4.25 14.52
N LEU A 247 17.26 5.49 14.34
CA LEU A 247 16.64 6.51 13.50
C LEU A 247 17.58 6.94 12.37
N ASP A 248 18.52 6.10 11.97
CA ASP A 248 19.50 6.41 10.95
C ASP A 248 18.84 6.66 9.58
N ASP A 249 17.75 5.94 9.29
CA ASP A 249 16.93 6.13 8.08
C ASP A 249 16.11 7.44 8.08
N VAL A 250 15.97 8.09 9.24
CA VAL A 250 15.20 9.32 9.40
C VAL A 250 16.13 10.52 9.18
N ASN A 251 16.30 10.94 7.94
CA ASN A 251 17.08 12.11 7.56
C ASN A 251 16.21 13.15 6.81
N VAL A 252 16.78 14.33 6.51
CA VAL A 252 16.04 15.44 5.87
C VAL A 252 15.66 15.08 4.43
N GLU A 253 16.51 14.34 3.72
CA GLU A 253 16.21 13.85 2.36
C GLU A 253 15.02 12.88 2.39
N SER A 254 14.98 12.01 3.39
CA SER A 254 13.88 11.11 3.67
C SER A 254 12.59 11.86 3.99
N ALA A 255 12.68 13.04 4.59
CA ALA A 255 11.53 13.86 4.98
C ALA A 255 10.73 14.40 3.78
N TYR A 256 11.33 14.51 2.60
CA TYR A 256 10.62 14.84 1.36
C TYR A 256 9.78 13.67 0.83
N PHE A 257 10.07 12.42 1.22
CA PHE A 257 9.29 11.29 0.75
C PHE A 257 7.91 11.22 1.44
N ARG A 258 6.90 10.85 0.66
CA ARG A 258 5.51 10.66 1.14
C ARG A 258 5.40 9.64 2.28
N HIS A 259 6.31 8.66 2.32
CA HIS A 259 6.32 7.59 3.31
C HIS A 259 7.04 7.94 4.62
N PHE A 260 7.61 9.14 4.75
CA PHE A 260 8.36 9.53 5.94
C PHE A 260 7.53 9.47 7.23
N ASP A 261 6.26 9.89 7.18
CA ASP A 261 5.41 9.90 8.38
C ASP A 261 5.11 8.47 8.84
N ALA A 262 4.99 7.54 7.89
CA ALA A 262 4.81 6.13 8.19
C ALA A 262 6.07 5.53 8.82
N ILE A 263 7.26 5.92 8.35
CA ILE A 263 8.55 5.52 8.94
C ILE A 263 8.64 6.02 10.38
N VAL A 264 8.41 7.30 10.63
CA VAL A 264 8.47 7.91 11.97
C VAL A 264 7.44 7.27 12.90
N ARG A 265 6.18 7.11 12.45
CA ARG A 265 5.12 6.47 13.25
C ARG A 265 5.45 5.02 13.57
N ARG A 266 6.01 4.26 12.62
CA ARG A 266 6.38 2.85 12.82
C ARG A 266 7.57 2.70 13.77
N ALA A 267 8.57 3.56 13.66
CA ALA A 267 9.72 3.57 14.58
C ALA A 267 9.27 3.89 16.02
N LEU A 268 8.31 4.82 16.17
CA LEU A 268 7.81 5.23 17.48
C LEU A 268 6.68 4.33 18.01
N ALA A 269 6.01 3.52 17.17
CA ALA A 269 4.87 2.70 17.56
C ALA A 269 5.10 1.79 18.78
N PRO A 270 6.24 1.05 18.89
CA PRO A 270 6.48 0.16 20.04
C PRO A 270 6.55 0.90 21.38
N VAL A 271 7.02 2.14 21.36
CA VAL A 271 7.23 2.97 22.55
C VAL A 271 6.25 4.14 22.64
N TRP A 272 5.23 4.23 21.76
CA TRP A 272 4.36 5.40 21.64
C TRP A 272 3.67 5.78 22.96
N HIS A 273 3.35 4.79 23.78
CA HIS A 273 2.77 4.98 25.12
C HIS A 273 3.77 5.57 26.14
N ARG A 274 5.08 5.38 25.94
CA ARG A 274 6.17 5.88 26.80
C ARG A 274 6.77 7.19 26.29
N VAL A 275 6.48 7.57 25.04
CA VAL A 275 6.95 8.82 24.44
C VAL A 275 6.29 10.01 25.15
N ARG A 276 7.10 11.00 25.53
CA ARG A 276 6.65 12.22 26.21
C ARG A 276 5.67 13.01 25.34
N PRO A 277 4.67 13.71 25.92
CA PRO A 277 3.75 14.55 25.15
C PRO A 277 4.45 15.55 24.23
N ALA A 278 5.55 16.16 24.68
CA ALA A 278 6.36 17.08 23.88
C ALA A 278 6.89 16.44 22.58
N THR A 279 7.36 15.20 22.63
CA THR A 279 7.82 14.49 21.42
C THR A 279 6.66 14.12 20.50
N LYS A 280 5.48 13.80 21.04
CA LYS A 280 4.27 13.58 20.22
C LYS A 280 3.88 14.86 19.47
N GLN A 281 4.00 16.01 20.12
CA GLN A 281 3.80 17.31 19.48
C GLN A 281 4.82 17.54 18.36
N LEU A 282 6.11 17.31 18.58
CA LEU A 282 7.15 17.45 17.55
C LEU A 282 6.89 16.58 16.31
N VAL A 283 6.33 15.37 16.48
CA VAL A 283 5.95 14.50 15.36
C VAL A 283 4.77 15.07 14.57
N ASN A 284 3.79 15.68 15.25
CA ASN A 284 2.68 16.36 14.58
C ASN A 284 3.15 17.64 13.87
N ASP A 285 4.03 18.41 14.50
CA ASP A 285 4.63 19.62 13.93
C ASP A 285 5.43 19.28 12.67
N LEU A 286 6.18 18.18 12.69
CA LEU A 286 6.92 17.68 11.53
C LEU A 286 6.00 17.32 10.36
N GLY A 287 4.83 16.73 10.65
CA GLY A 287 3.79 16.48 9.64
C GLY A 287 3.24 17.77 9.05
N THR A 288 3.02 18.79 9.89
CA THR A 288 2.53 20.12 9.47
C THR A 288 3.55 20.84 8.58
N LEU A 289 4.83 20.87 8.98
CA LEU A 289 5.92 21.45 8.20
C LEU A 289 6.07 20.77 6.83
N ARG A 290 5.92 19.45 6.78
CA ARG A 290 5.96 18.71 5.51
C ARG A 290 4.78 19.05 4.61
N SER A 291 3.57 19.18 5.16
CA SER A 291 2.41 19.64 4.38
C SER A 291 2.59 21.07 3.88
N LEU A 292 3.26 21.95 4.64
CA LEU A 292 3.58 23.30 4.20
C LEU A 292 4.55 23.33 3.00
N LEU A 293 5.56 22.46 2.96
CA LEU A 293 6.44 22.33 1.79
C LEU A 293 5.68 21.97 0.51
N VAL A 294 4.70 21.06 0.60
CA VAL A 294 3.85 20.69 -0.55
C VAL A 294 2.90 21.84 -0.91
N SER A 295 2.35 22.52 0.08
CA SER A 295 1.43 23.64 -0.10
C SER A 295 2.10 24.83 -0.79
N LEU A 296 3.38 25.11 -0.48
CA LEU A 296 4.17 26.16 -1.14
C LEU A 296 4.23 26.00 -2.67
N LEU A 297 4.23 24.75 -3.16
CA LEU A 297 4.30 24.45 -4.59
C LEU A 297 2.93 24.26 -5.24
N SER A 298 1.87 23.99 -4.45
CA SER A 298 0.57 23.57 -4.97
C SER A 298 -0.53 24.62 -4.82
N TYR A 299 -0.41 25.54 -3.85
CA TYR A 299 -1.41 26.57 -3.55
C TYR A 299 -1.02 27.93 -4.14
N ASP A 300 -2.03 28.76 -4.39
CA ASP A 300 -1.81 30.18 -4.65
C ASP A 300 -1.37 30.91 -3.37
N CYS A 301 -0.80 32.11 -3.54
CA CYS A 301 -0.23 32.87 -2.43
C CYS A 301 -1.26 33.29 -1.37
N VAL A 302 -2.52 33.54 -1.77
CA VAL A 302 -3.58 33.97 -0.84
C VAL A 302 -4.05 32.78 -0.01
N ALA A 303 -4.27 31.63 -0.66
CA ALA A 303 -4.62 30.39 0.03
C ALA A 303 -3.50 29.93 0.97
N LEU A 304 -2.23 30.02 0.56
CA LEU A 304 -1.09 29.69 1.41
C LEU A 304 -1.01 30.60 2.64
N HIS A 305 -1.20 31.91 2.47
CA HIS A 305 -1.20 32.86 3.58
C HIS A 305 -2.36 32.59 4.55
N ALA A 306 -3.58 32.37 4.06
CA ALA A 306 -4.72 32.02 4.90
C ALA A 306 -4.51 30.71 5.67
N TYR A 307 -3.85 29.73 5.04
CA TYR A 307 -3.48 28.48 5.69
C TYR A 307 -2.46 28.70 6.83
N LEU A 308 -1.44 29.54 6.60
CA LEU A 308 -0.47 29.91 7.64
C LEU A 308 -1.13 30.63 8.82
N GLU A 309 -2.01 31.60 8.55
CA GLU A 309 -2.79 32.30 9.58
C GLU A 309 -3.64 31.34 10.40
N THR A 310 -4.24 30.34 9.76
CA THR A 310 -5.03 29.30 10.45
C THR A 310 -4.14 28.46 11.40
N ILE A 311 -2.93 28.10 10.97
CA ILE A 311 -1.97 27.38 11.82
C ILE A 311 -1.57 28.24 13.01
N VAL A 312 -1.26 29.52 12.78
CA VAL A 312 -0.88 30.46 13.85
C VAL A 312 -2.03 30.63 14.85
N ALA A 313 -3.25 30.85 14.37
CA ALA A 313 -4.44 30.96 15.22
C ALA A 313 -4.65 29.71 16.09
N SER A 314 -4.58 28.52 15.49
CA SER A 314 -4.78 27.25 16.22
C SER A 314 -3.73 27.02 17.32
N ASN A 315 -2.49 27.44 17.10
CA ASN A 315 -1.43 27.34 18.10
C ASN A 315 -1.54 28.42 19.19
N SER A 316 -2.05 29.61 18.85
CA SER A 316 -2.27 30.69 19.81
C SER A 316 -3.39 30.38 20.81
N GLU A 317 -4.47 29.73 20.36
CA GLU A 317 -5.59 29.31 21.21
C GLU A 317 -5.19 28.15 22.15
N ALA A 318 -4.38 27.21 21.66
CA ALA A 318 -3.83 26.11 22.47
C ALA A 318 -2.95 26.63 23.62
N ASN A 319 -2.21 27.72 23.41
CA ASN A 319 -1.40 28.37 24.45
C ASN A 319 -2.21 29.26 25.40
N ALA A 320 -3.37 29.77 24.98
CA ALA A 320 -4.24 30.59 25.84
C ALA A 320 -4.99 29.75 26.89
N GLY A 321 -5.35 28.50 26.59
CA GLY A 321 -6.06 27.59 27.51
C GLY A 321 -5.21 26.96 28.62
N GLY A 322 -3.87 27.09 28.58
CA GLY A 322 -2.95 26.49 29.55
C GLY A 322 -2.51 27.42 30.69
N ARG A 323 -2.97 28.68 30.71
CA ARG A 323 -2.36 29.74 31.53
C ARG A 323 -2.68 29.69 33.04
N ASP A 324 -3.58 28.80 33.47
CA ASP A 324 -4.00 28.76 34.89
C ASP A 324 -3.28 27.71 35.77
N LYS A 325 -2.41 26.84 35.22
CA LYS A 325 -1.62 25.90 36.05
C LYS A 325 -0.26 25.58 35.46
N ALA A 326 0.74 26.38 35.83
CA ALA A 326 2.13 26.02 36.14
C ALA A 326 3.07 27.14 35.69
N GLY A 327 3.68 27.82 36.67
CA GLY A 327 4.96 28.47 36.45
C GLY A 327 6.01 27.41 36.14
N GLU A 328 7.02 27.80 35.36
CA GLU A 328 8.18 27.00 34.94
C GLU A 328 7.90 25.94 33.86
N SER A 329 7.82 26.37 32.60
CA SER A 329 8.56 25.82 31.44
C SER A 329 7.95 26.35 30.14
N GLU A 330 8.55 27.40 29.57
CA GLU A 330 8.22 27.87 28.22
C GLU A 330 8.78 26.90 27.17
N PRO A 331 7.96 26.33 26.27
CA PRO A 331 8.43 25.77 25.01
C PRO A 331 8.26 26.85 23.95
N MET A 332 9.34 27.59 23.69
CA MET A 332 9.38 28.58 22.60
C MET A 332 9.27 27.82 21.27
N ALA A 333 8.07 27.82 20.69
CA ALA A 333 7.85 27.39 19.31
C ALA A 333 8.65 28.31 18.39
N LYS A 334 9.33 27.72 17.40
CA LYS A 334 10.27 28.38 16.47
C LYS A 334 9.59 29.33 15.46
N THR A 335 8.56 30.05 15.86
CA THR A 335 7.98 31.15 15.07
C THR A 335 8.78 32.44 15.22
N ASP A 336 9.42 32.68 16.38
CA ASP A 336 10.20 33.91 16.62
C ASP A 336 11.68 33.81 16.17
N ALA A 337 12.16 32.62 15.80
CA ALA A 337 13.57 32.41 15.44
C ALA A 337 13.94 32.94 14.05
N ALA A 338 12.97 33.29 13.21
CA ALA A 338 13.22 33.78 11.85
C ALA A 338 13.42 35.31 11.76
N THR A 339 13.31 36.05 12.88
CA THR A 339 13.44 37.53 12.88
C THR A 339 14.85 38.03 13.20
N TYR A 340 15.81 37.11 13.39
CA TYR A 340 17.21 37.44 13.63
C TYR A 340 18.12 36.68 12.67
N PHE A 341 18.03 36.98 11.36
CA PHE A 341 19.18 37.03 10.45
C PHE A 341 18.84 37.89 9.24
#